data_AF-A0A7V1XQ46-F1
#
_entry.id   AF-A0A7V1XQ46-F1
#
_cell.length_a   1.000
_cell.length_b   1.000
_cell.length_c   1.000
_cell.angle_alpha   90.00
_cell.angle_beta   90.00
_cell.angle_gamma   90.00
#
_symmetry.space_group_name_H-M   'P 1'
#
loop_
_entity.id
_entity.type
_entity.pdbx_description
1 polymer ?
#
loop_
_entity_poly.entity_id
_entity_poly.type
_entity_poly.pdbx_seq_one_letter_code
_entity_poly.pdbx_strand_id
1 'polypeptide(L)'
;MGTSVRRALALAAVVLPLWGFASAGAQGAAPTVLEVRLEGVVDPFTANHITGGIEAAEETGAAAVLVTMDTPGGLDSSMREITQAILNARIPVLCYVSPEGARAASAGTFILLSCHVAAMAPATNVGAAHPVGIAGAIESEKATNDAAEYIVSIAERRGRNADWAERAVRESESASASQALELGVIDLISPSVSALLEEATGRTVRLADGRTVTLELAGAHIEHREMGLIARLLHALLDPNV
;
A
#
# COMPACT_ATOMS: atom_id res chain seq x y z
N MET A 1 74.02 -64.96 10.36
CA MET A 1 73.63 -63.63 10.89
C MET A 1 72.92 -62.86 9.77
N GLY A 2 71.64 -62.52 9.99
CA GLY A 2 70.81 -61.54 9.26
C GLY A 2 70.40 -61.88 7.82
N THR A 3 69.21 -61.56 7.31
CA THR A 3 68.00 -60.95 7.88
C THR A 3 66.88 -61.08 6.83
N SER A 4 65.82 -61.82 7.20
CA SER A 4 64.40 -61.46 7.08
C SER A 4 63.81 -60.82 5.80
N VAL A 5 62.92 -61.61 5.20
CA VAL A 5 61.77 -61.24 4.35
C VAL A 5 60.95 -60.09 4.96
N ARG A 6 60.62 -59.07 4.16
CA ARG A 6 59.50 -58.15 4.44
C ARG A 6 58.74 -57.83 3.14
N ARG A 7 57.55 -58.43 3.01
CA ARG A 7 56.52 -58.05 2.05
C ARG A 7 55.94 -56.70 2.48
N ALA A 8 56.08 -55.67 1.65
CA ALA A 8 55.41 -54.39 1.85
C ALA A 8 54.02 -54.45 1.20
N LEU A 9 52.98 -54.44 2.03
CA LEU A 9 51.59 -54.19 1.62
C LEU A 9 51.45 -52.69 1.34
N ALA A 10 51.17 -52.33 0.09
CA ALA A 10 50.81 -50.97 -0.28
C ALA A 10 49.32 -50.74 0.08
N LEU A 11 49.07 -49.90 1.09
CA LEU A 11 47.73 -49.37 1.38
C LEU A 11 47.45 -48.22 0.40
N ALA A 12 46.53 -48.42 -0.53
CA ALA A 12 46.00 -47.35 -1.36
C ALA A 12 45.00 -46.53 -0.53
N ALA A 13 45.37 -45.31 -0.14
CA ALA A 13 44.48 -44.36 0.51
C ALA A 13 43.54 -43.75 -0.55
N VAL A 14 42.26 -44.11 -0.47
CA VAL A 14 41.19 -43.50 -1.26
C VAL A 14 40.89 -42.12 -0.67
N VAL A 15 41.36 -41.07 -1.33
CA VAL A 15 40.97 -39.68 -1.03
C VAL A 15 39.66 -39.42 -1.77
N LEU A 16 38.54 -39.50 -1.04
CA LEU A 16 37.22 -39.08 -1.54
C LEU A 16 37.16 -37.54 -1.54
N PRO A 17 36.79 -36.90 -2.67
CA PRO A 17 36.59 -35.46 -2.69
C PRO A 17 35.29 -35.14 -1.93
N LEU A 18 35.42 -34.43 -0.82
CA LEU A 18 34.31 -33.75 -0.15
C LEU A 18 33.83 -32.61 -1.06
N TRP A 19 32.96 -32.94 -2.00
CA TRP A 19 32.16 -31.93 -2.70
C TRP A 19 31.23 -31.30 -1.68
N GLY A 20 31.53 -30.05 -1.31
CA GLY A 20 30.65 -29.24 -0.50
C GLY A 20 29.29 -29.16 -1.18
N PHE A 21 28.29 -29.75 -0.55
CA PHE A 21 26.90 -29.44 -0.87
C PHE A 21 26.70 -27.96 -0.50
N ALA A 22 26.74 -27.10 -1.51
CA ALA A 22 26.18 -25.77 -1.38
C ALA A 22 24.72 -25.98 -0.99
N SER A 23 24.36 -25.56 0.23
CA SER A 23 22.97 -25.49 0.64
C SER A 23 22.27 -24.56 -0.34
N ALA A 24 21.53 -25.13 -1.29
CA ALA A 24 20.48 -24.41 -1.99
C ALA A 24 19.55 -23.90 -0.90
N GLY A 25 19.63 -22.60 -0.60
CA GLY A 25 18.68 -21.97 0.30
C GLY A 25 17.30 -22.30 -0.24
N ALA A 26 16.44 -22.86 0.60
CA ALA A 26 15.04 -23.01 0.24
C ALA A 26 14.51 -21.60 -0.02
N GLN A 27 14.38 -21.20 -1.29
CA GLN A 27 13.56 -20.05 -1.65
C GLN A 27 12.14 -20.41 -1.18
N GLY A 28 11.75 -19.86 -0.03
CA GLY A 28 10.36 -19.86 0.38
C GLY A 28 9.50 -19.29 -0.75
N ALA A 29 8.26 -19.75 -0.85
CA ALA A 29 7.33 -19.21 -1.84
C ALA A 29 7.31 -17.67 -1.72
N ALA A 30 7.41 -16.98 -2.86
CA ALA A 30 7.38 -15.53 -2.89
C ALA A 30 6.11 -15.02 -2.19
N PRO A 31 6.19 -13.98 -1.36
CA PRO A 31 5.02 -13.42 -0.69
C PRO A 31 4.00 -12.95 -1.73
N THR A 32 2.72 -13.10 -1.45
CA THR A 32 1.66 -12.56 -2.31
C THR A 32 1.26 -11.17 -1.83
N VAL A 33 1.19 -10.21 -2.75
CA VAL A 33 0.59 -8.89 -2.51
C VAL A 33 -0.70 -8.81 -3.32
N LEU A 34 -1.82 -8.58 -2.67
CA LEU A 34 -3.10 -8.40 -3.35
C LEU A 34 -3.23 -6.93 -3.79
N GLU A 35 -3.24 -6.68 -5.10
CA GLU A 35 -3.49 -5.36 -5.64
C GLU A 35 -4.98 -5.14 -5.87
N VAL A 36 -5.48 -3.99 -5.43
CA VAL A 36 -6.86 -3.55 -5.63
C VAL A 36 -6.85 -2.12 -6.15
N ARG A 37 -7.52 -1.86 -7.27
CA ARG A 37 -7.46 -0.55 -7.93
C ARG A 37 -8.61 0.35 -7.50
N LEU A 38 -8.26 1.59 -7.14
CA LEU A 38 -9.18 2.70 -6.91
C LEU A 38 -9.02 3.70 -8.06
N GLU A 39 -9.80 3.53 -9.12
CA GLU A 39 -9.80 4.43 -10.28
C GLU A 39 -11.13 5.18 -10.35
N GLY A 40 -11.09 6.46 -10.68
CA GLY A 40 -12.31 7.26 -10.83
C GLY A 40 -12.93 7.65 -9.48
N VAL A 41 -14.26 7.78 -9.46
CA VAL A 41 -14.99 8.31 -8.29
C VAL A 41 -14.98 7.35 -7.11
N VAL A 42 -14.82 7.89 -5.90
CA VAL A 42 -15.04 7.15 -4.65
C VAL A 42 -16.53 7.03 -4.39
N ASP A 43 -17.10 5.86 -4.70
CA ASP A 43 -18.52 5.55 -4.55
C ASP A 43 -18.72 4.22 -3.76
N PRO A 44 -19.96 3.76 -3.54
CA PRO A 44 -20.20 2.53 -2.78
C PRO A 44 -19.66 1.25 -3.44
N PHE A 45 -19.52 1.22 -4.76
CA PHE A 45 -18.96 0.07 -5.49
C PHE A 45 -17.44 0.02 -5.31
N THR A 46 -16.78 1.16 -5.41
CA THR A 46 -15.35 1.31 -5.12
C THR A 46 -15.08 1.00 -3.64
N ALA A 47 -15.92 1.48 -2.71
CA ALA A 47 -15.79 1.16 -1.29
C ALA A 47 -15.86 -0.36 -1.04
N ASN A 48 -16.90 -1.03 -1.53
CA ASN A 48 -17.04 -2.49 -1.41
C ASN A 48 -15.85 -3.24 -2.04
N HIS A 49 -15.38 -2.77 -3.20
CA HIS A 49 -14.23 -3.38 -3.87
C HIS A 49 -12.96 -3.33 -3.01
N ILE A 50 -12.67 -2.17 -2.42
CA ILE A 50 -11.48 -1.96 -1.58
C ILE A 50 -11.62 -2.70 -0.25
N THR A 51 -12.76 -2.56 0.45
CA THR A 51 -12.97 -3.22 1.75
C THR A 51 -12.96 -4.74 1.60
N GLY A 52 -13.67 -5.29 0.62
CA GLY A 52 -13.64 -6.72 0.33
C GLY A 52 -12.26 -7.21 -0.13
N GLY A 53 -11.47 -6.34 -0.77
CA GLY A 53 -10.06 -6.58 -1.09
C GLY A 53 -9.20 -6.77 0.14
N ILE A 54 -9.32 -5.88 1.13
CA ILE A 54 -8.65 -5.98 2.42
C ILE A 54 -9.07 -7.28 3.13
N GLU A 55 -10.36 -7.56 3.21
CA GLU A 55 -10.88 -8.78 3.84
C GLU A 55 -10.32 -10.05 3.20
N ALA A 56 -10.34 -10.16 1.87
CA ALA A 56 -9.82 -11.36 1.22
C ALA A 56 -8.31 -11.52 1.41
N ALA A 57 -7.54 -10.44 1.43
CA ALA A 57 -6.11 -10.52 1.69
C ALA A 57 -5.81 -11.01 3.12
N GLU A 58 -6.65 -10.63 4.10
CA GLU A 58 -6.58 -11.19 5.44
C GLU A 58 -6.93 -12.69 5.46
N GLU A 59 -7.97 -13.10 4.74
CA GLU A 59 -8.43 -14.49 4.68
C GLU A 59 -7.43 -15.42 3.97
N THR A 60 -6.80 -14.96 2.89
CA THR A 60 -5.83 -15.74 2.12
C THR A 60 -4.42 -15.69 2.71
N GLY A 61 -4.19 -14.85 3.72
CA GLY A 61 -2.88 -14.69 4.35
C GLY A 61 -1.86 -14.02 3.42
N ALA A 62 -2.29 -13.06 2.61
CA ALA A 62 -1.39 -12.24 1.82
C ALA A 62 -0.40 -11.48 2.72
N ALA A 63 0.75 -11.09 2.16
CA ALA A 63 1.75 -10.31 2.88
C ALA A 63 1.33 -8.85 3.06
N ALA A 64 0.60 -8.30 2.09
CA ALA A 64 0.03 -6.96 2.13
C ALA A 64 -1.10 -6.79 1.12
N VAL A 65 -1.87 -5.72 1.30
CA VAL A 65 -2.73 -5.14 0.26
C VAL A 65 -2.04 -3.92 -0.33
N LEU A 66 -2.03 -3.83 -1.66
CA LEU A 66 -1.63 -2.65 -2.40
C LEU A 66 -2.88 -2.00 -3.02
N VAL A 67 -3.22 -0.80 -2.57
CA VAL A 67 -4.25 0.03 -3.19
C VAL A 67 -3.59 1.00 -4.15
N THR A 68 -3.68 0.73 -5.46
CA THR A 68 -3.26 1.68 -6.49
C THR A 68 -4.40 2.65 -6.78
N MET A 69 -4.10 3.96 -6.85
CA MET A 69 -5.16 4.97 -6.95
C MET A 69 -4.91 6.09 -7.96
N ASP A 70 -5.97 6.44 -8.68
CA ASP A 70 -6.14 7.67 -9.44
C ASP A 70 -7.59 8.14 -9.28
N THR A 71 -7.82 9.12 -8.42
CA THR A 71 -9.17 9.57 -8.06
C THR A 71 -9.28 11.08 -7.93
N PRO A 72 -10.34 11.69 -8.50
CA PRO A 72 -10.69 13.08 -8.23
C PRO A 72 -11.40 13.27 -6.89
N GLY A 73 -11.78 12.18 -6.20
CA GLY A 73 -12.59 12.20 -4.99
C GLY A 73 -13.91 11.45 -5.12
N GLY A 74 -14.82 11.70 -4.19
CA GLY A 74 -16.16 11.10 -4.21
C GLY A 74 -16.91 11.30 -2.89
N LEU A 75 -17.80 10.37 -2.58
CA LEU A 75 -18.71 10.47 -1.43
C LEU A 75 -17.98 10.34 -0.10
N ASP A 76 -18.29 11.23 0.85
CA ASP A 76 -17.77 11.18 2.22
C ASP A 76 -18.05 9.84 2.91
N SER A 77 -19.24 9.27 2.73
CA SER A 77 -19.60 7.97 3.32
C SER A 77 -18.69 6.84 2.84
N SER A 78 -18.43 6.78 1.52
CA SER A 78 -17.58 5.76 0.91
C SER A 78 -16.11 5.97 1.27
N MET A 79 -15.66 7.22 1.34
CA MET A 79 -14.33 7.60 1.84
C MET A 79 -14.12 7.12 3.28
N ARG A 80 -15.09 7.37 4.17
CA ARG A 80 -15.02 6.98 5.58
C ARG A 80 -15.05 5.46 5.74
N GLU A 81 -15.87 4.77 4.95
CA GLU A 81 -15.93 3.30 4.94
C GLU A 81 -14.55 2.70 4.61
N ILE A 82 -13.93 3.16 3.52
CA ILE A 82 -12.58 2.71 3.12
C ILE A 82 -11.55 3.04 4.19
N THR A 83 -11.54 4.28 4.68
CA THR A 83 -10.60 4.76 5.70
C THR A 83 -10.72 3.94 6.99
N GLN A 84 -11.95 3.63 7.42
CA GLN A 84 -12.19 2.79 8.59
C GLN A 84 -11.70 1.36 8.37
N ALA A 85 -11.92 0.77 7.20
CA ALA A 85 -11.40 -0.56 6.89
C ALA A 85 -9.86 -0.59 6.96
N ILE A 86 -9.19 0.42 6.41
CA ILE A 86 -7.72 0.52 6.42
C ILE A 86 -7.19 0.71 7.84
N LEU A 87 -7.81 1.57 8.66
CA LEU A 87 -7.40 1.81 10.05
C LEU A 87 -7.60 0.57 10.96
N ASN A 88 -8.54 -0.31 10.61
CA ASN A 88 -8.85 -1.54 11.34
C ASN A 88 -8.23 -2.81 10.73
N ALA A 89 -7.49 -2.69 9.63
CA ALA A 89 -6.86 -3.83 8.96
C ALA A 89 -5.83 -4.54 9.87
N ARG A 90 -5.86 -5.87 9.83
CA ARG A 90 -4.94 -6.81 10.50
C ARG A 90 -3.85 -7.31 9.56
N ILE A 91 -3.73 -6.67 8.40
CA ILE A 91 -2.71 -6.86 7.36
C ILE A 91 -2.15 -5.48 6.96
N PRO A 92 -0.87 -5.38 6.55
CA PRO A 92 -0.34 -4.16 5.98
C PRO A 92 -1.13 -3.69 4.75
N VAL A 93 -1.42 -2.39 4.68
CA VAL A 93 -2.07 -1.74 3.55
C VAL A 93 -1.17 -0.63 3.04
N LEU A 94 -0.71 -0.76 1.80
CA LEU A 94 0.05 0.23 1.08
C LEU A 94 -0.88 0.96 0.12
N CYS A 95 -0.76 2.28 0.03
CA CYS A 95 -1.49 3.09 -0.93
C CYS A 95 -0.51 3.77 -1.86
N TYR A 96 -0.76 3.68 -3.16
CA TYR A 96 0.15 4.17 -4.19
C TYR A 96 -0.60 4.99 -5.23
N VAL A 97 -0.35 6.30 -5.24
CA VAL A 97 -0.91 7.20 -6.27
C VAL A 97 -0.15 6.96 -7.56
N SER A 98 -0.82 6.36 -8.54
CA SER A 98 -0.19 5.94 -9.80
C SER A 98 -1.24 5.73 -10.89
N PRO A 99 -0.88 5.79 -12.19
CA PRO A 99 0.47 6.00 -12.74
C PRO A 99 0.96 7.47 -12.63
N GLU A 100 2.09 7.82 -13.25
CA GLU A 100 2.47 9.23 -13.40
C GLU A 100 1.32 10.05 -14.00
N GLY A 101 1.07 11.24 -13.46
CA GLY A 101 -0.09 12.08 -13.82
C GLY A 101 -1.37 11.77 -13.04
N ALA A 102 -1.43 10.67 -12.29
CA ALA A 102 -2.53 10.36 -11.39
C ALA A 102 -2.61 11.31 -10.19
N ARG A 103 -3.72 11.22 -9.47
CA ARG A 103 -3.99 12.02 -8.28
C ARG A 103 -4.69 11.24 -7.17
N ALA A 104 -4.45 11.68 -5.95
CA ALA A 104 -5.27 11.36 -4.78
C ALA A 104 -5.94 12.64 -4.28
N ALA A 105 -6.95 13.10 -5.01
CA ALA A 105 -7.65 14.34 -4.67
C ALA A 105 -8.85 14.06 -3.76
N SER A 106 -9.25 15.05 -2.96
CA SER A 106 -10.44 15.00 -2.13
C SER A 106 -10.47 13.74 -1.23
N ALA A 107 -11.48 12.87 -1.39
CA ALA A 107 -11.56 11.59 -0.69
C ALA A 107 -10.28 10.73 -0.78
N GLY A 108 -9.56 10.79 -1.91
CA GLY A 108 -8.29 10.09 -2.09
C GLY A 108 -7.21 10.52 -1.09
N THR A 109 -7.22 11.78 -0.63
CA THR A 109 -6.28 12.28 0.38
C THR A 109 -6.48 11.58 1.72
N PHE A 110 -7.73 11.46 2.17
CA PHE A 110 -8.07 10.76 3.41
C PHE A 110 -7.67 9.28 3.35
N ILE A 111 -7.99 8.62 2.23
CA ILE A 111 -7.67 7.22 2.00
C ILE A 111 -6.15 7.03 2.05
N LEU A 112 -5.39 7.79 1.26
CA LEU A 112 -3.92 7.72 1.22
C LEU A 112 -3.31 7.93 2.62
N LEU A 113 -3.75 8.97 3.34
CA LEU A 113 -3.26 9.29 4.68
C LEU A 113 -3.63 8.25 5.74
N SER A 114 -4.60 7.38 5.47
CA SER A 114 -5.00 6.30 6.37
C SER A 114 -4.14 5.04 6.25
N CYS A 115 -3.37 4.88 5.17
CA CYS A 115 -2.66 3.65 4.85
C CYS A 115 -1.41 3.46 5.73
N HIS A 116 -0.94 2.23 5.86
CA HIS A 116 0.27 1.92 6.62
C HIS A 116 1.52 2.48 5.94
N VAL A 117 1.54 2.44 4.61
CA VAL A 117 2.54 3.11 3.77
C VAL A 117 1.78 3.93 2.73
N ALA A 118 2.10 5.20 2.62
CA ALA A 118 1.61 6.11 1.59
C ALA A 118 2.73 6.39 0.60
N ALA A 119 2.50 6.10 -0.67
CA ALA A 119 3.49 6.28 -1.72
C ALA A 119 2.88 6.99 -2.93
N MET A 120 3.72 7.65 -3.71
CA MET A 120 3.31 8.38 -4.91
C MET A 120 4.27 8.11 -6.07
N ALA A 121 3.75 7.96 -7.28
CA ALA A 121 4.57 7.98 -8.49
C ALA A 121 5.11 9.39 -8.75
N PRO A 122 6.22 9.56 -9.49
CA PRO A 122 6.62 10.86 -10.00
C PRO A 122 5.47 11.56 -10.73
N ALA A 123 5.48 12.90 -10.70
CA ALA A 123 4.47 13.72 -11.38
C ALA A 123 3.00 13.43 -10.99
N THR A 124 2.75 12.94 -9.77
CA THR A 124 1.40 12.83 -9.19
C THR A 124 1.14 13.92 -8.15
N ASN A 125 -0.11 14.10 -7.75
CA ASN A 125 -0.52 15.06 -6.73
C ASN A 125 -1.49 14.48 -5.69
N VAL A 126 -1.54 15.11 -4.52
CA VAL A 126 -2.42 14.80 -3.39
C VAL A 126 -2.95 16.10 -2.79
N GLY A 127 -4.15 16.07 -2.21
CA GLY A 127 -4.75 17.20 -1.50
C GLY A 127 -6.09 17.61 -2.08
N ALA A 128 -6.38 18.92 -2.09
CA ALA A 128 -7.67 19.48 -2.49
C ALA A 128 -8.83 18.75 -1.77
N ALA A 129 -8.72 18.66 -0.45
CA ALA A 129 -9.58 17.86 0.43
C ALA A 129 -10.77 18.64 1.03
N HIS A 130 -11.03 19.85 0.52
CA HIS A 130 -12.15 20.67 0.96
C HIS A 130 -13.49 19.99 0.61
N PRO A 131 -14.41 19.83 1.58
CA PRO A 131 -15.74 19.29 1.31
C PRO A 131 -16.48 20.19 0.32
N VAL A 132 -17.33 19.60 -0.50
CA VAL A 132 -18.25 20.34 -1.35
C VAL A 132 -19.65 19.76 -1.19
N GLY A 133 -20.65 20.63 -1.12
CA GLY A 133 -22.04 20.20 -1.08
C GLY A 133 -22.47 19.55 -2.41
N ILE A 134 -23.56 18.79 -2.36
CA ILE A 134 -24.25 18.30 -3.57
C ILE A 134 -24.52 19.47 -4.54
N ALA A 135 -24.12 19.29 -5.80
CA ALA A 135 -24.26 20.27 -6.89
C ALA A 135 -23.64 21.65 -6.63
N GLY A 136 -22.53 21.72 -5.87
CA GLY A 136 -21.85 22.99 -5.60
C GLY A 136 -22.60 23.89 -4.62
N ALA A 137 -23.57 23.34 -3.87
CA ALA A 137 -24.18 24.03 -2.75
C ALA A 137 -23.12 24.43 -1.71
N ILE A 138 -23.36 25.57 -1.04
CA ILE A 138 -22.46 26.16 -0.06
C ILE A 138 -22.05 25.10 0.98
N GLU A 139 -20.76 24.82 1.01
CA GLU A 139 -20.09 24.06 2.06
C GLU A 139 -20.41 24.72 3.41
N SER A 140 -20.87 23.93 4.38
CA SER A 140 -21.15 24.48 5.71
C SER A 140 -19.90 24.47 6.55
N GLU A 141 -19.55 25.55 7.24
CA GLU A 141 -18.40 25.59 8.16
C GLU A 141 -18.32 24.37 9.10
N LYS A 142 -19.48 23.82 9.50
CA LYS A 142 -19.60 22.58 10.26
C LYS A 142 -18.99 21.35 9.55
N ALA A 143 -19.23 21.18 8.26
CA ALA A 143 -18.71 20.06 7.47
C ALA A 143 -17.20 20.20 7.22
N THR A 144 -16.70 21.42 6.92
CA THR A 144 -15.25 21.70 6.89
C THR A 144 -14.60 21.37 8.23
N ASN A 145 -15.19 21.82 9.35
CA ASN A 145 -14.64 21.55 10.67
C ASN A 145 -14.61 20.05 11.00
N ASP A 146 -15.67 19.30 10.66
CA ASP A 146 -15.73 17.85 10.85
C ASP A 146 -14.68 17.11 9.99
N ALA A 147 -14.56 17.49 8.72
CA ALA A 147 -13.58 16.90 7.80
C ALA A 147 -12.13 17.23 8.22
N ALA A 148 -11.89 18.44 8.73
CA ALA A 148 -10.58 18.89 9.20
C ALA A 148 -10.16 18.09 10.46
N GLU A 149 -11.06 17.97 11.44
CA GLU A 149 -10.79 17.15 12.63
C GLU A 149 -10.54 15.69 12.24
N TYR A 150 -11.33 15.17 11.31
CA TYR A 150 -11.19 13.80 10.85
C TYR A 150 -9.83 13.54 10.20
N ILE A 151 -9.39 14.39 9.27
CA ILE A 151 -8.11 14.20 8.58
C ILE A 151 -6.91 14.37 9.52
N VAL A 152 -7.01 15.30 10.49
CA VAL A 152 -6.00 15.49 11.54
C VAL A 152 -5.86 14.21 12.35
N SER A 153 -6.98 13.63 12.82
CA SER A 153 -6.95 12.39 13.59
C SER A 153 -6.33 11.21 12.83
N ILE A 154 -6.56 11.13 11.51
CA ILE A 154 -5.95 10.12 10.63
C ILE A 154 -4.44 10.35 10.52
N ALA A 155 -4.04 11.59 10.25
CA ALA A 155 -2.63 11.96 10.08
C ALA A 155 -1.85 11.68 11.36
N GLU A 156 -2.34 12.09 12.52
CA GLU A 156 -1.72 11.81 13.83
C GLU A 156 -1.62 10.31 14.10
N ARG A 157 -2.69 9.56 13.84
CA ARG A 157 -2.71 8.09 14.01
C ARG A 157 -1.61 7.41 13.18
N ARG A 158 -1.23 7.98 12.05
CA ARG A 158 -0.20 7.45 11.15
C ARG A 158 1.15 8.17 11.24
N GLY A 159 1.28 9.16 12.12
CA GLY A 159 2.52 9.94 12.26
C GLY A 159 2.84 10.82 11.05
N ARG A 160 1.81 11.28 10.34
CA ARG A 160 1.92 12.17 9.17
C ARG A 160 1.66 13.62 9.56
N ASN A 161 2.00 14.55 8.67
CA ASN A 161 1.86 15.98 8.91
C ASN A 161 0.39 16.41 9.05
N ALA A 162 -0.07 16.52 10.30
CA ALA A 162 -1.44 16.90 10.65
C ALA A 162 -1.75 18.35 10.24
N ASP A 163 -0.79 19.28 10.39
CA ASP A 163 -0.98 20.68 10.02
C ASP A 163 -1.24 20.81 8.51
N TRP A 164 -0.48 20.08 7.69
CA TRP A 164 -0.72 20.05 6.25
C TRP A 164 -2.06 19.38 5.92
N ALA A 165 -2.38 18.27 6.60
CA ALA A 165 -3.65 17.58 6.39
C ALA A 165 -4.85 18.51 6.66
N GLU A 166 -4.78 19.30 7.74
CA GLU A 166 -5.79 20.31 8.04
C GLU A 166 -5.90 21.36 6.93
N ARG A 167 -4.78 21.91 6.44
CA ARG A 167 -4.79 22.89 5.34
C ARG A 167 -5.26 22.30 4.02
N ALA A 168 -4.99 21.03 3.76
CA ALA A 168 -5.53 20.32 2.59
C ALA A 168 -7.07 20.34 2.59
N VAL A 169 -7.69 20.28 3.78
CA VAL A 169 -9.13 20.43 3.95
C VAL A 169 -9.55 21.89 3.96
N ARG A 170 -9.03 22.72 4.86
CA ARG A 170 -9.53 24.11 5.07
C ARG A 170 -9.18 25.07 3.93
N GLU A 171 -8.03 24.89 3.32
CA GLU A 171 -7.45 25.81 2.34
C GLU A 171 -7.37 25.20 0.93
N SER A 172 -7.87 23.97 0.76
CA SER A 172 -7.73 23.20 -0.49
C SER A 172 -6.26 23.01 -0.92
N GLU A 173 -5.33 23.01 0.03
CA GLU A 173 -3.90 22.84 -0.27
C GLU A 173 -3.67 21.52 -1.01
N SER A 174 -2.78 21.56 -2.01
CA SER A 174 -2.35 20.39 -2.78
C SER A 174 -0.83 20.34 -2.81
N ALA A 175 -0.28 19.13 -2.86
CA ALA A 175 1.16 18.90 -2.93
C ALA A 175 1.49 17.96 -4.10
N SER A 176 2.55 18.28 -4.83
CA SER A 176 3.21 17.31 -5.72
C SER A 176 3.85 16.18 -4.90
N ALA A 177 4.14 15.03 -5.53
CA ALA A 177 4.83 13.92 -4.88
C ALA A 177 6.08 14.35 -4.09
N SER A 178 6.92 15.21 -4.68
CA SER A 178 8.13 15.76 -4.02
C SER A 178 7.82 16.59 -2.79
N GLN A 179 6.83 17.49 -2.87
CA GLN A 179 6.43 18.32 -1.74
C GLN A 179 5.77 17.48 -0.64
N ALA A 180 4.94 16.51 -1.02
CA ALA A 180 4.28 15.61 -0.08
C ALA A 180 5.31 14.79 0.71
N LEU A 181 6.38 14.32 0.07
CA LEU A 181 7.46 13.62 0.75
C LEU A 181 8.22 14.55 1.71
N GLU A 182 8.59 15.75 1.25
CA GLU A 182 9.31 16.75 2.06
C GLU A 182 8.50 17.18 3.31
N LEU A 183 7.19 17.33 3.14
CA LEU A 183 6.29 17.72 4.22
C LEU A 183 5.94 16.56 5.17
N GLY A 184 6.32 15.32 4.88
CA GLY A 184 5.93 14.16 5.71
C GLY A 184 4.45 13.76 5.55
N VAL A 185 3.87 14.01 4.38
CA VAL A 185 2.51 13.58 4.00
C VAL A 185 2.54 12.14 3.49
N ILE A 186 3.61 11.76 2.80
CA ILE A 186 3.83 10.41 2.27
C ILE A 186 5.17 9.85 2.73
N ASP A 187 5.32 8.54 2.57
CA ASP A 187 6.48 7.78 3.01
C ASP A 187 7.53 7.58 1.91
N LEU A 188 7.10 7.51 0.65
CA LEU A 188 7.90 7.09 -0.50
C LEU A 188 7.46 7.78 -1.80
N ILE A 189 8.43 8.02 -2.68
CA ILE A 189 8.18 8.28 -4.11
C ILE A 189 8.84 7.15 -4.88
N SER A 190 8.07 6.41 -5.65
CA SER A 190 8.54 5.21 -6.35
C SER A 190 8.10 5.25 -7.82
N PRO A 191 8.93 4.86 -8.80
CA PRO A 191 8.56 4.94 -10.23
C PRO A 191 7.66 3.80 -10.72
N SER A 192 7.49 2.74 -9.92
CA SER A 192 6.68 1.57 -10.28
C SER A 192 6.26 0.80 -9.05
N VAL A 193 5.28 -0.09 -9.21
CA VAL A 193 4.88 -1.02 -8.14
C VAL A 193 6.05 -1.91 -7.70
N SER A 194 6.84 -2.44 -8.63
CA SER A 194 8.00 -3.28 -8.27
C SER A 194 9.00 -2.53 -7.40
N ALA A 195 9.34 -1.29 -7.79
CA ALA A 195 10.24 -0.44 -7.01
C ALA A 195 9.65 -0.10 -5.63
N LEU A 196 8.35 0.20 -5.56
CA LEU A 196 7.66 0.46 -4.30
C LEU A 196 7.77 -0.74 -3.34
N LEU A 197 7.53 -1.96 -3.82
CA LEU A 197 7.59 -3.17 -2.98
C LEU A 197 9.02 -3.44 -2.49
N GLU A 198 10.03 -3.16 -3.32
CA GLU A 198 11.43 -3.22 -2.92
C GLU A 198 11.76 -2.16 -1.85
N GLU A 199 11.38 -0.90 -2.06
CA GLU A 199 11.64 0.23 -1.15
C GLU A 199 10.86 0.15 0.17
N ALA A 200 9.69 -0.48 0.15
CA ALA A 200 8.88 -0.72 1.34
C ALA A 200 9.41 -1.89 2.19
N THR A 201 10.23 -2.77 1.62
CA THR A 201 10.78 -3.93 2.34
C THR A 201 11.69 -3.48 3.48
N GLY A 202 11.57 -4.13 4.63
CA GLY A 202 12.28 -3.80 5.87
C GLY A 202 11.60 -2.71 6.72
N ARG A 203 10.57 -2.01 6.21
CA ARG A 203 9.80 -1.06 7.02
C ARG A 203 8.94 -1.79 8.03
N THR A 204 8.76 -1.21 9.20
CA THR A 204 7.86 -1.74 10.23
C THR A 204 6.57 -0.94 10.26
N VAL A 205 5.42 -1.63 10.22
CA VAL A 205 4.10 -1.00 10.34
C VAL A 205 3.35 -1.56 11.55
N ARG A 206 2.59 -0.70 12.22
CA ARG A 206 1.73 -1.09 13.34
C ARG A 206 0.31 -1.33 12.85
N LEU A 207 -0.19 -2.54 13.07
CA LEU A 207 -1.53 -2.99 12.69
C LEU A 207 -2.57 -2.60 13.75
N ALA A 208 -3.85 -2.76 13.41
CA ALA A 208 -4.97 -2.38 14.28
C ALA A 208 -5.00 -3.14 15.61
N ASP A 209 -4.59 -4.41 15.61
CA ASP A 209 -4.51 -5.27 16.81
C ASP A 209 -3.27 -4.99 17.69
N GLY A 210 -2.46 -3.99 17.32
CA GLY A 210 -1.26 -3.59 18.05
C GLY A 210 0.01 -4.37 17.67
N ARG A 211 -0.08 -5.40 16.82
CA ARG A 211 1.11 -6.07 16.29
C ARG A 211 1.91 -5.10 15.42
N THR A 212 3.23 -5.21 15.51
CA THR A 212 4.15 -4.56 14.58
C THR A 212 4.68 -5.62 13.62
N VAL A 213 4.56 -5.36 12.33
CA VAL A 213 4.97 -6.28 11.25
C VAL A 213 6.05 -5.60 10.42
N THR A 214 7.14 -6.32 10.15
CA THR A 214 8.16 -5.91 9.17
C THR A 214 7.70 -6.35 7.79
N LEU A 215 7.72 -5.43 6.83
CA LEU A 215 7.33 -5.69 5.45
C LEU A 215 8.41 -6.49 4.74
N GLU A 216 8.05 -7.64 4.19
CA GLU A 216 8.90 -8.49 3.34
C GLU A 216 8.19 -8.61 1.99
N LEU A 217 8.39 -7.64 1.09
CA LEU A 217 7.60 -7.48 -0.13
C LEU A 217 8.45 -7.58 -1.41
N ALA A 218 9.77 -7.58 -1.29
CA ALA A 218 10.68 -7.70 -2.42
C ALA A 218 10.45 -9.02 -3.18
N GLY A 219 10.27 -8.92 -4.50
CA GLY A 219 9.98 -10.08 -5.34
C GLY A 219 8.61 -10.72 -5.12
N ALA A 220 7.69 -10.02 -4.45
CA ALA A 220 6.33 -10.52 -4.24
C ALA A 220 5.60 -10.83 -5.55
N HIS A 221 4.78 -11.87 -5.54
CA HIS A 221 3.81 -12.10 -6.60
C HIS A 221 2.62 -11.15 -6.41
N ILE A 222 2.35 -10.33 -7.41
CA ILE A 222 1.21 -9.41 -7.41
C ILE A 222 -0.01 -10.17 -7.93
N GLU A 223 -1.01 -10.33 -7.10
CA GLU A 223 -2.32 -10.86 -7.47
C GLU A 223 -3.29 -9.70 -7.67
N HIS A 224 -3.81 -9.54 -8.88
CA HIS A 224 -4.75 -8.44 -9.18
C HIS A 224 -6.17 -8.86 -8.85
N ARG A 225 -6.83 -8.11 -7.98
CA ARG A 225 -8.26 -8.25 -7.73
C ARG A 225 -9.03 -7.25 -8.57
N GLU A 226 -9.80 -7.79 -9.51
CA GLU A 226 -10.66 -7.00 -10.37
C GLU A 226 -12.04 -6.74 -9.75
N MET A 227 -12.61 -5.57 -10.01
CA MET A 227 -14.01 -5.31 -9.69
C MET A 227 -14.90 -6.22 -10.56
N GLY A 228 -15.92 -6.84 -9.96
CA GLY A 228 -16.87 -7.70 -10.66
C GLY A 228 -17.61 -6.95 -11.78
N LEU A 229 -17.99 -7.67 -12.84
CA LEU A 229 -18.52 -7.08 -14.08
C LEU A 229 -19.72 -6.13 -13.87
N ILE A 230 -20.68 -6.53 -13.03
CA ILE A 230 -21.88 -5.71 -12.75
C ILE A 230 -21.49 -4.45 -11.98
N ALA A 231 -20.65 -4.58 -10.95
CA ALA A 231 -20.18 -3.43 -10.16
C ALA A 231 -19.37 -2.46 -11.04
N ARG A 232 -18.51 -2.98 -11.93
CA ARG A 232 -17.74 -2.17 -12.88
C ARG A 232 -18.63 -1.40 -13.84
N LEU A 233 -19.70 -2.03 -14.35
CA LEU A 233 -20.68 -1.36 -15.20
C LEU A 233 -21.40 -0.25 -14.44
N LEU A 234 -21.83 -0.50 -13.20
CA LEU A 234 -22.55 0.48 -12.39
C LEU A 234 -21.65 1.64 -11.96
N HIS A 235 -20.39 1.37 -11.60
CA HIS A 235 -19.38 2.38 -11.32
C HIS A 235 -19.15 3.29 -12.54
N ALA A 236 -19.02 2.71 -13.73
CA ALA A 236 -18.88 3.48 -14.97
C ALA A 236 -20.09 4.38 -15.27
N LEU A 237 -21.29 4.06 -14.78
CA LEU A 237 -22.46 4.95 -14.93
C LEU A 237 -22.45 6.15 -13.98
N LEU A 238 -21.64 6.10 -12.91
CA LEU A 238 -21.54 7.13 -11.89
C LEU A 238 -20.31 8.03 -12.07
N ASP A 239 -19.39 7.68 -12.95
CA ASP A 239 -18.25 8.52 -13.28
C ASP A 239 -18.71 9.70 -14.15
N PRO A 240 -18.57 10.95 -13.69
CA PRO A 240 -19.01 12.12 -14.44
C PRO A 240 -18.16 12.42 -15.69
N ASN A 241 -17.09 11.67 -15.93
CA ASN A 241 -16.18 11.87 -17.07
C ASN A 241 -16.49 10.96 -18.28
N VAL A 242 -17.54 10.13 -18.22
CA VAL A 242 -18.04 9.30 -19.33
C VAL A 242 -19.38 9.76 -19.86
#